data_AF-A0AAW9D922-F1
#
_entry.id   AF-A0AAW9D922-F1
#
_cell.length_a   1.000
_cell.length_b   1.000
_cell.length_c   1.000
_cell.angle_alpha   90.00
_cell.angle_beta   90.00
_cell.angle_gamma   90.00
#
_symmetry.space_group_name_H-M   'P 1'
#
loop_
_entity.id
_entity.type
_entity.pdbx_description
1 polymer ?
#
loop_
_entity_poly.entity_id
_entity_poly.type
_entity_poly.pdbx_seq_one_letter_code
_entity_poly.pdbx_strand_id
1 'polypeptide(L)'
;MKEKVYVLDTNIILQNLQNLYKISDNKTNHIVIPETVLLELEDKKKLTNELGFYSREFARLLAKMKIKELDYKTGFKVVKLYDDDININIISKDRYDTSIEQIHISESNDKRIIEVASIAQEYFKGCQTIFLSLDVYARTFALFKRIKTETLHDDKSTVPKFNFLKSLKLDSSLFNSLENKDIKLVDDNYEIENFSYSFESDDGNIEYATIVNGKIDILKESDFKTLNIKPVNLKQKLFCKAILSNMFDFL
;
A
#
# COMPACT_ATOMS: atom_id res chain seq x y z
N MET A 1 16.95 -2.56 -20.66
CA MET A 1 16.34 -3.33 -19.57
C MET A 1 15.57 -4.48 -20.21
N LYS A 2 15.57 -5.70 -19.65
CA LYS A 2 14.83 -6.82 -20.25
C LYS A 2 13.34 -6.62 -19.97
N GLU A 3 12.48 -6.70 -20.98
CA GLU A 3 11.03 -6.63 -20.80
C GLU A 3 10.57 -7.68 -19.76
N LYS A 4 9.69 -7.25 -18.85
CA LYS A 4 9.11 -8.11 -17.83
C LYS A 4 7.65 -8.41 -18.17
N VAL A 5 7.19 -9.57 -17.70
CA VAL A 5 5.80 -10.00 -17.82
C VAL A 5 5.25 -10.18 -16.43
N TYR A 6 4.27 -9.37 -16.07
CA TYR A 6 3.65 -9.38 -14.76
C TYR A 6 2.29 -10.07 -14.84
N VAL A 7 2.20 -11.25 -14.24
CA VAL A 7 0.93 -12.00 -14.13
C VAL A 7 0.30 -11.62 -12.80
N LEU A 8 -0.90 -11.05 -12.84
CA LEU A 8 -1.51 -10.44 -11.66
C LEU A 8 -2.51 -11.38 -11.00
N ASP A 9 -2.47 -11.39 -9.67
CA ASP A 9 -3.54 -11.88 -8.79
C ASP A 9 -4.66 -10.82 -8.64
N THR A 10 -5.87 -11.25 -8.34
CA THR A 10 -7.06 -10.40 -8.16
C THR A 10 -6.85 -9.33 -7.10
N ASN A 11 -6.17 -9.67 -6.00
CA ASN A 11 -5.90 -8.73 -4.91
C ASN A 11 -5.06 -7.53 -5.33
N ILE A 12 -4.18 -7.68 -6.33
CA ILE A 12 -3.36 -6.55 -6.85
C ILE A 12 -4.25 -5.48 -7.48
N ILE A 13 -5.30 -5.90 -8.19
CA ILE A 13 -6.27 -5.01 -8.83
C ILE A 13 -7.24 -4.43 -7.81
N LEU A 14 -7.70 -5.27 -6.87
CA LEU A 14 -8.66 -4.87 -5.83
C LEU A 14 -8.08 -3.91 -4.78
N GLN A 15 -6.75 -3.82 -4.65
CA GLN A 15 -6.12 -2.85 -3.74
C GLN A 15 -6.13 -1.44 -4.35
N ASN A 16 -5.67 -1.30 -5.60
CA ASN A 16 -5.67 -0.03 -6.31
C ASN A 16 -5.42 -0.23 -7.81
N LEU A 17 -6.27 0.33 -8.67
CA LEU A 17 -6.08 0.29 -10.13
C LEU A 17 -4.81 1.02 -10.59
N GLN A 18 -4.33 2.02 -9.83
CA GLN A 18 -3.08 2.73 -10.09
C GLN A 18 -1.86 1.79 -10.13
N ASN A 19 -1.94 0.64 -9.47
CA ASN A 19 -0.89 -0.37 -9.50
C ASN A 19 -0.65 -0.87 -10.93
N LEU A 20 -1.69 -0.97 -11.76
CA LEU A 20 -1.54 -1.39 -13.15
C LEU A 20 -0.64 -0.44 -13.94
N TYR A 21 -0.84 0.87 -13.79
CA TYR A 21 -0.03 1.87 -14.48
C TYR A 21 1.42 1.87 -13.98
N LYS A 22 1.63 1.75 -12.66
CA LYS A 22 2.97 1.60 -12.07
C LYS A 22 3.70 0.36 -12.60
N ILE A 23 3.01 -0.79 -12.65
CA ILE A 23 3.57 -2.05 -13.14
C ILE A 23 3.85 -1.98 -14.65
N SER A 24 2.97 -1.34 -15.41
CA SER A 24 3.13 -1.19 -16.87
C SER A 24 4.41 -0.43 -17.23
N ASP A 25 4.81 0.52 -16.38
CA ASP A 25 6.00 1.35 -16.54
C ASP A 25 6.10 1.93 -17.96
N ASN A 26 5.21 2.87 -18.28
CA ASN A 26 5.11 3.49 -19.60
C ASN A 26 5.00 2.48 -20.76
N LYS A 27 4.20 1.42 -20.57
CA LYS A 27 3.98 0.31 -21.52
C LYS A 27 5.22 -0.53 -21.84
N THR A 28 6.28 -0.44 -21.05
CA THR A 28 7.50 -1.25 -21.24
C THR A 28 7.31 -2.69 -20.75
N ASN A 29 6.46 -2.90 -19.75
CA ASN A 29 6.16 -4.23 -19.21
C ASN A 29 4.83 -4.77 -19.73
N HIS A 30 4.77 -6.08 -19.92
CA HIS A 30 3.54 -6.77 -20.29
C HIS A 30 2.74 -7.10 -19.04
N ILE A 31 1.51 -6.63 -18.97
CA ILE A 31 0.57 -7.03 -17.91
C ILE A 31 -0.26 -8.20 -18.43
N VAL A 32 -0.35 -9.26 -17.63
CA VAL A 32 -1.11 -10.46 -17.92
C VAL A 32 -2.18 -10.65 -16.86
N ILE A 33 -3.44 -10.70 -17.30
CA ILE A 33 -4.61 -10.96 -16.46
C ILE A 33 -5.16 -12.35 -16.80
N PRO A 34 -5.08 -13.31 -15.87
CA PRO A 34 -5.73 -14.61 -16.04
C PRO A 34 -7.26 -14.46 -16.15
N GLU A 35 -7.91 -15.30 -16.95
CA GLU A 35 -9.37 -15.36 -17.03
C GLU A 35 -10.02 -15.58 -15.66
N THR A 36 -9.41 -16.39 -14.79
CA THR A 36 -9.88 -16.62 -13.41
C THR A 36 -10.00 -15.31 -12.61
N VAL A 37 -9.07 -14.37 -12.79
CA VAL A 37 -9.13 -13.05 -12.14
C VAL A 37 -10.32 -12.24 -12.65
N LEU A 38 -10.65 -12.33 -13.94
CA LEU A 38 -11.83 -11.65 -14.49
C LEU A 38 -13.13 -12.19 -13.88
N LEU A 39 -13.23 -13.50 -13.69
CA LEU A 39 -14.39 -14.12 -13.06
C LEU A 39 -14.55 -13.67 -11.61
N GLU A 40 -13.45 -13.61 -10.86
CA GLU A 40 -13.48 -13.11 -9.49
C GLU A 40 -13.88 -11.64 -9.42
N LEU A 41 -13.32 -10.79 -10.28
CA LEU A 41 -13.69 -9.37 -10.35
C LEU A 41 -15.17 -9.19 -10.73
N GLU A 42 -15.70 -10.02 -11.63
CA GLU A 42 -17.11 -9.97 -12.01
C GLU A 42 -18.03 -10.24 -10.81
N ASP A 43 -17.70 -11.23 -9.98
CA ASP A 43 -18.46 -11.51 -8.76
C ASP A 43 -18.33 -10.39 -7.72
N LYS A 44 -17.15 -9.77 -7.60
CA LYS A 44 -16.91 -8.66 -6.67
C LYS A 44 -17.63 -7.36 -7.05
N LYS A 45 -18.00 -7.14 -8.33
CA LYS A 45 -18.77 -5.95 -8.75
C LYS A 45 -20.10 -5.78 -8.02
N LYS A 46 -20.68 -6.87 -7.50
CA LYS A 46 -21.94 -6.87 -6.73
C LYS A 46 -21.79 -6.20 -5.37
N LEU A 47 -20.56 -6.06 -4.86
CA LEU A 47 -20.28 -5.44 -3.57
C LEU A 47 -20.42 -3.92 -3.64
N THR A 48 -20.94 -3.32 -2.57
CA THR A 48 -21.12 -1.86 -2.43
C THR A 48 -19.92 -1.15 -1.79
N ASN A 49 -18.89 -1.89 -1.40
CA ASN A 49 -17.69 -1.39 -0.74
C ASN A 49 -16.57 -1.06 -1.76
N GLU A 50 -15.39 -0.71 -1.23
CA GLU A 50 -14.18 -0.39 -2.00
C GLU A 50 -13.78 -1.50 -2.98
N LEU A 51 -13.85 -2.77 -2.56
CA LEU A 51 -13.53 -3.89 -3.46
C LEU A 51 -14.43 -3.88 -4.69
N GLY A 52 -15.73 -3.69 -4.49
CA GLY A 52 -16.68 -3.57 -5.61
C GLY A 52 -16.45 -2.31 -6.45
N PHE A 53 -16.02 -1.21 -5.84
CA PHE A 53 -15.61 0.00 -6.57
C PHE A 53 -14.44 -0.31 -7.52
N TYR A 54 -13.35 -0.89 -7.01
CA TYR A 54 -12.18 -1.23 -7.83
C TYR A 54 -12.49 -2.25 -8.93
N SER A 55 -13.34 -3.25 -8.65
CA SER A 55 -13.78 -4.20 -9.69
C SER A 55 -14.57 -3.51 -10.81
N ARG A 56 -15.45 -2.55 -10.47
CA ARG A 56 -16.20 -1.78 -11.47
C ARG A 56 -15.29 -0.84 -12.26
N GLU A 57 -14.32 -0.20 -11.62
CA GLU A 57 -13.34 0.65 -12.30
C GLU A 57 -12.47 -0.15 -13.27
N PHE A 58 -12.00 -1.34 -12.88
CA PHE A 58 -11.29 -2.23 -13.81
C PHE A 58 -12.17 -2.68 -14.99
N ALA A 59 -13.45 -2.96 -14.76
CA ALA A 59 -14.40 -3.27 -15.85
C ALA A 59 -14.59 -2.08 -16.81
N ARG A 60 -14.64 -0.84 -16.29
CA ARG A 60 -14.67 0.38 -17.13
C ARG A 60 -13.37 0.55 -17.91
N LEU A 61 -12.22 0.24 -17.33
CA LEU A 61 -10.93 0.26 -18.03
C LEU A 61 -11.00 -0.71 -19.22
N LEU A 62 -11.33 -1.98 -18.99
CA LEU A 62 -11.45 -2.98 -20.06
C LEU A 62 -12.42 -2.56 -21.16
N ALA A 63 -13.55 -1.94 -20.81
CA ALA A 63 -14.54 -1.46 -21.77
C ALA A 63 -14.03 -0.32 -22.67
N LYS A 64 -13.01 0.44 -22.24
CA LYS A 64 -12.37 1.50 -23.03
C LYS A 64 -11.26 0.98 -23.93
N MET A 65 -10.67 -0.18 -23.61
CA MET A 65 -9.55 -0.73 -24.35
C MET A 65 -9.97 -1.28 -25.71
N LYS A 66 -9.07 -1.20 -26.69
CA LYS A 66 -9.23 -1.79 -28.01
C LYS A 66 -8.51 -3.12 -28.08
N ILE A 67 -9.06 -4.05 -28.86
CA ILE A 67 -8.39 -5.32 -29.18
C ILE A 67 -7.33 -5.03 -30.25
N LYS A 68 -6.07 -5.32 -29.93
CA LYS A 68 -4.95 -5.25 -30.88
C LYS A 68 -4.83 -6.53 -31.68
N GLU A 69 -4.85 -7.66 -30.99
CA GLU A 69 -4.57 -8.97 -31.56
C GLU A 69 -5.21 -10.06 -30.71
N LEU A 70 -5.55 -11.17 -31.37
CA LEU A 70 -6.14 -12.35 -30.75
C LEU A 70 -5.36 -13.58 -31.19
N ASP A 71 -4.63 -14.18 -30.25
CA ASP A 71 -3.81 -15.36 -30.51
C ASP A 71 -4.50 -16.62 -30.03
N TYR A 72 -4.80 -17.52 -30.96
CA TYR A 72 -5.28 -18.85 -30.66
C TYR A 72 -4.12 -19.84 -30.71
N LYS A 73 -3.82 -20.47 -29.58
CA LYS A 73 -2.83 -21.54 -29.48
C LYS A 73 -3.53 -22.82 -29.00
N THR A 74 -2.90 -23.96 -29.23
CA THR A 74 -3.45 -25.23 -28.76
C THR A 74 -3.52 -25.22 -27.22
N GLY A 75 -4.72 -25.18 -26.66
CA GLY A 75 -4.98 -25.24 -25.22
C GLY A 75 -5.10 -23.89 -24.50
N PHE A 76 -4.83 -22.76 -25.16
CA PHE A 76 -5.00 -21.43 -24.57
C PHE A 76 -5.19 -20.32 -25.60
N LYS A 77 -5.75 -19.20 -25.15
CA LYS A 77 -6.05 -18.01 -25.95
C LYS A 77 -5.44 -16.78 -25.28
N VAL A 78 -4.92 -15.86 -26.09
CA VAL A 78 -4.40 -14.57 -25.60
C VAL A 78 -5.10 -13.43 -26.31
N VAL A 79 -5.77 -12.57 -25.55
CA VAL A 79 -6.37 -11.32 -26.04
C VAL A 79 -5.43 -10.17 -25.69
N LYS A 80 -4.87 -9.48 -26.69
CA LYS A 80 -4.04 -8.30 -26.47
C LYS A 80 -4.90 -7.05 -26.56
N LEU A 81 -5.03 -6.36 -25.44
CA LEU A 81 -5.78 -5.12 -25.28
C LEU A 81 -4.82 -3.94 -25.12
N TYR A 82 -5.21 -2.78 -25.64
CA TYR A 82 -4.45 -1.54 -25.48
C TYR A 82 -5.38 -0.34 -25.38
N ASP A 83 -4.92 0.69 -24.67
CA ASP A 83 -5.39 2.06 -24.84
C ASP A 83 -4.19 3.03 -24.92
N ASP A 84 -4.44 4.33 -24.73
CA ASP A 84 -3.42 5.38 -24.79
C ASP A 84 -2.43 5.34 -23.62
N ASP A 85 -2.79 4.71 -22.50
CA ASP A 85 -2.02 4.69 -21.25
C ASP A 85 -1.41 3.31 -20.93
N ILE A 86 -2.11 2.21 -21.24
CA ILE A 86 -1.72 0.86 -20.79
C ILE A 86 -2.00 -0.25 -21.81
N ASN A 87 -1.16 -1.30 -21.78
CA ASN A 87 -1.36 -2.54 -22.53
C ASN A 87 -1.67 -3.69 -21.56
N ILE A 88 -2.73 -4.46 -21.84
CA ILE A 88 -3.16 -5.60 -21.02
C ILE A 88 -3.31 -6.83 -21.91
N ASN A 89 -2.79 -7.97 -21.47
CA ASN A 89 -2.96 -9.25 -22.12
C ASN A 89 -3.87 -10.13 -21.24
N ILE A 90 -4.98 -10.61 -21.78
CA ILE A 90 -5.84 -11.57 -21.08
C ILE A 90 -5.49 -12.96 -21.58
N ILE A 91 -5.21 -13.90 -20.67
CA ILE A 91 -4.94 -15.30 -21.01
C ILE A 91 -6.03 -16.20 -20.43
N SER A 92 -6.64 -17.00 -21.31
CA SER A 92 -7.62 -18.03 -20.98
C SER A 92 -7.06 -19.41 -21.35
N LYS A 93 -7.20 -20.41 -20.47
CA LYS A 93 -6.79 -21.81 -20.70
C LYS A 93 -8.04 -22.64 -20.98
N ASP A 94 -8.02 -23.44 -22.04
CA ASP A 94 -9.22 -24.19 -22.47
C ASP A 94 -9.63 -25.29 -21.48
N ARG A 95 -8.67 -25.87 -20.77
CA ARG A 95 -8.87 -26.88 -19.73
C ARG A 95 -7.89 -26.66 -18.58
N TYR A 96 -8.40 -26.53 -17.37
CA TYR A 96 -7.59 -26.45 -16.16
C TYR A 96 -7.42 -27.85 -15.56
N ASP A 97 -6.23 -28.15 -15.03
CA ASP A 97 -5.93 -29.48 -14.47
C ASP A 97 -6.62 -29.69 -13.11
N THR A 98 -7.10 -28.61 -12.50
CA THR A 98 -7.75 -28.62 -11.20
C THR A 98 -9.24 -28.92 -11.34
N SER A 99 -9.70 -30.07 -10.83
CA SER A 99 -11.13 -30.36 -10.64
C SER A 99 -11.73 -29.37 -9.64
N ILE A 100 -12.88 -28.79 -9.98
CA ILE A 100 -13.63 -27.93 -9.05
C ILE A 100 -14.23 -28.84 -7.97
N GLU A 101 -13.46 -29.12 -6.93
CA GLU A 101 -14.06 -29.56 -5.67
C GLU A 101 -14.63 -28.29 -5.02
N GLN A 102 -15.97 -28.22 -4.92
CA GLN A 102 -16.71 -27.05 -4.43
C GLN A 102 -16.29 -26.59 -3.01
N ILE A 103 -15.49 -27.40 -2.30
CA ILE A 103 -15.00 -27.16 -0.94
C ILE A 103 -13.72 -26.28 -0.93
N HIS A 104 -12.95 -26.23 -2.02
CA HIS A 104 -11.66 -25.50 -2.10
C HIS A 104 -11.61 -24.53 -3.30
N ILE A 105 -12.65 -23.71 -3.49
CA ILE A 105 -12.77 -22.81 -4.65
C ILE A 105 -11.63 -21.78 -4.71
N SER A 106 -11.22 -21.20 -3.58
CA SER A 106 -10.12 -20.21 -3.54
C SER A 106 -8.78 -20.86 -3.92
N GLU A 107 -8.45 -21.99 -3.31
CA GLU A 107 -7.22 -22.73 -3.65
C GLU A 107 -7.23 -23.20 -5.11
N SER A 108 -8.40 -23.51 -5.66
CA SER A 108 -8.58 -23.84 -7.07
C SER A 108 -8.25 -22.65 -7.97
N ASN A 109 -8.71 -21.45 -7.59
CA ASN A 109 -8.45 -20.23 -8.35
C ASN A 109 -6.97 -19.84 -8.33
N ASP A 110 -6.30 -19.92 -7.18
CA ASP A 110 -4.86 -19.68 -7.08
C ASP A 110 -4.07 -20.60 -8.00
N LYS A 111 -4.38 -21.90 -7.99
CA LYS A 111 -3.75 -22.89 -8.89
C LYS A 111 -3.97 -22.53 -10.37
N ARG A 112 -5.17 -22.11 -10.75
CA ARG A 112 -5.50 -21.69 -12.13
C ARG A 112 -4.73 -20.45 -12.57
N ILE A 113 -4.61 -19.46 -11.68
CA ILE A 113 -3.81 -18.26 -11.92
C ILE A 113 -2.34 -18.64 -12.14
N ILE A 114 -1.81 -19.54 -11.33
CA ILE A 114 -0.42 -20.02 -11.45
C ILE A 114 -0.22 -20.84 -12.74
N GLU A 115 -1.18 -21.66 -13.14
CA GLU A 115 -1.15 -22.36 -14.43
C GLU A 115 -1.09 -21.37 -15.61
N VAL A 116 -1.84 -20.28 -15.54
CA VAL A 116 -1.77 -19.18 -16.53
C VAL A 116 -0.40 -18.49 -16.49
N ALA A 117 0.20 -18.32 -15.31
CA ALA A 117 1.54 -17.76 -15.20
C ALA A 117 2.61 -18.65 -15.86
N SER A 118 2.48 -19.99 -15.78
CA SER A 118 3.32 -20.91 -16.57
C SER A 118 3.11 -20.71 -18.07
N ILE A 119 1.87 -20.59 -18.54
CA ILE A 119 1.57 -20.32 -19.95
C ILE A 119 2.18 -18.99 -20.40
N ALA A 120 2.09 -17.94 -19.59
CA ALA A 120 2.68 -16.64 -19.89
C ALA A 120 4.21 -16.73 -20.01
N GLN A 121 4.87 -17.52 -19.15
CA GLN A 121 6.31 -17.77 -19.23
C GLN A 121 6.71 -18.46 -20.55
N GLU A 122 5.91 -19.39 -21.03
CA GLU A 122 6.16 -20.07 -22.31
C GLU A 122 5.80 -19.23 -23.54
N TYR A 123 4.78 -18.38 -23.43
CA TYR A 123 4.30 -17.55 -24.53
C TYR A 123 5.22 -16.33 -24.76
N PHE A 124 5.65 -15.66 -23.69
CA PHE A 124 6.57 -14.51 -23.75
C PHE A 124 8.04 -14.94 -23.61
N LYS A 125 8.49 -15.87 -24.46
CA LYS A 125 9.87 -16.39 -24.39
C LYS A 125 10.89 -15.26 -24.46
N GLY A 126 11.89 -15.34 -23.57
CA GLY A 126 12.95 -14.34 -23.48
C GLY A 126 12.67 -13.21 -22.47
N CYS A 127 11.41 -12.99 -22.10
CA CYS A 127 11.05 -12.06 -21.04
C CYS A 127 11.13 -12.72 -19.66
N GLN A 128 11.24 -11.90 -18.60
CA GLN A 128 11.17 -12.41 -17.23
C GLN A 128 9.72 -12.36 -16.75
N THR A 129 9.10 -13.53 -16.58
CA THR A 129 7.76 -13.66 -16.00
C THR A 129 7.82 -13.63 -14.48
N ILE A 130 7.00 -12.77 -13.89
CA ILE A 130 6.86 -12.53 -12.46
C ILE A 130 5.38 -12.62 -12.12
N PHE A 131 5.04 -13.46 -11.15
CA PHE A 131 3.71 -13.52 -10.57
C PHE A 131 3.62 -12.53 -9.40
N LEU A 132 2.69 -11.59 -9.48
CA LEU A 132 2.42 -10.59 -8.44
C LEU A 132 1.21 -10.99 -7.63
N SER A 133 1.41 -11.22 -6.34
CA SER A 133 0.35 -11.50 -5.37
C SER A 133 0.73 -10.96 -3.99
N LEU A 134 -0.26 -10.53 -3.23
CA LEU A 134 -0.10 -10.16 -1.82
C LEU A 134 -0.11 -11.40 -0.91
N ASP A 135 -0.66 -12.53 -1.37
CA ASP A 135 -0.73 -13.77 -0.60
C ASP A 135 0.60 -14.55 -0.62
N VAL A 136 1.12 -14.84 0.57
CA VAL A 136 2.34 -15.64 0.75
C VAL A 136 2.16 -17.07 0.22
N TYR A 137 0.98 -17.67 0.40
CA TYR A 137 0.71 -19.04 -0.03
C TYR A 137 0.67 -19.16 -1.56
N ALA A 138 -0.06 -18.27 -2.24
CA ALA A 138 -0.09 -18.23 -3.70
C ALA A 138 1.33 -18.04 -4.28
N ARG A 139 2.12 -17.13 -3.71
CA ARG A 139 3.53 -16.95 -4.12
C ARG A 139 4.37 -18.22 -3.88
N THR A 140 4.15 -18.93 -2.78
CA THR A 140 4.86 -20.19 -2.48
C THR A 140 4.53 -21.28 -3.50
N PHE A 141 3.25 -21.43 -3.87
CA PHE A 141 2.84 -22.40 -4.89
C PHE A 141 3.42 -22.07 -6.28
N ALA A 142 3.49 -20.80 -6.65
CA ALA A 142 4.10 -20.38 -7.90
C ALA A 142 5.61 -20.71 -7.96
N LEU A 143 6.32 -20.62 -6.83
CA LEU A 143 7.73 -21.02 -6.75
C LEU A 143 7.93 -22.52 -7.05
N PHE A 144 7.01 -23.39 -6.61
CA PHE A 144 7.07 -24.82 -6.97
C PHE A 144 6.94 -25.07 -8.48
N LYS A 145 6.32 -24.15 -9.22
CA LYS A 145 6.23 -24.15 -10.69
C LYS A 145 7.38 -23.38 -11.37
N ARG A 146 8.41 -22.99 -10.62
CA ARG A 146 9.58 -22.22 -11.10
C ARG A 146 9.21 -20.85 -11.70
N ILE A 147 8.11 -20.26 -11.24
CA ILE A 147 7.72 -18.89 -11.59
C ILE A 147 8.31 -17.94 -10.54
N LYS A 148 8.94 -16.85 -10.97
CA LYS A 148 9.39 -15.82 -10.04
C LYS A 148 8.18 -15.12 -9.43
N THR A 149 8.28 -14.73 -8.17
CA THR A 149 7.18 -14.07 -7.46
C THR A 149 7.66 -12.81 -6.78
N GLU A 150 6.81 -11.79 -6.78
CA GLU A 150 7.04 -10.52 -6.09
C GLU A 150 5.75 -10.13 -5.35
N THR A 151 5.90 -9.38 -4.26
CA THR A 151 4.77 -8.67 -3.66
C THR A 151 4.73 -7.25 -4.21
N LEU A 152 3.55 -6.64 -4.23
CA LEU A 152 3.51 -5.19 -4.40
C LEU A 152 4.03 -4.57 -3.11
N HIS A 153 5.19 -3.91 -3.19
CA HIS A 153 5.61 -3.03 -2.11
C HIS A 153 4.82 -1.74 -2.28
N ASP A 154 3.84 -1.50 -1.39
CA ASP A 154 3.51 -0.11 -1.09
C ASP A 154 4.84 0.53 -0.66
N ASP A 155 5.16 1.73 -1.15
CA ASP A 155 6.30 2.57 -0.69
C ASP A 155 6.24 2.91 0.83
N LYS A 156 5.48 2.15 1.62
CA LYS A 156 5.39 2.15 3.08
C LYS A 156 6.54 1.38 3.75
N SER A 157 7.41 0.70 2.99
CA SER A 157 8.57 -0.01 3.54
C SER A 157 9.68 0.95 4.01
N THR A 158 9.68 2.20 3.58
CA THR A 158 10.26 3.28 4.38
C THR A 158 9.28 3.63 5.48
N VAL A 159 9.28 2.86 6.57
CA VAL A 159 8.78 3.38 7.84
C VAL A 159 9.63 4.63 8.08
N PRO A 160 9.04 5.85 8.09
CA PRO A 160 9.80 7.04 8.45
C PRO A 160 10.46 6.75 9.80
N LYS A 161 11.66 7.26 10.05
CA LYS A 161 12.24 7.20 11.40
C LYS A 161 11.42 8.11 12.31
N PHE A 162 10.22 7.67 12.65
CA PHE A 162 9.25 8.43 13.39
C PHE A 162 9.54 8.26 14.87
N ASN A 163 10.05 9.32 15.49
CA ASN A 163 10.15 9.38 16.93
C ASN A 163 8.97 10.18 17.48
N PHE A 164 7.99 9.49 18.07
CA PHE A 164 6.82 10.14 18.66
C PHE A 164 7.18 11.11 19.78
N LEU A 165 8.26 10.84 20.55
CA LEU A 165 8.70 11.65 21.67
C LEU A 165 10.22 11.80 21.65
N LYS A 166 10.72 13.00 21.35
CA LYS A 166 12.15 13.32 21.42
C LYS A 166 12.50 13.84 22.81
N SER A 167 13.54 13.26 23.43
CA SER A 167 14.00 13.66 24.76
C SER A 167 15.25 14.53 24.66
N LEU A 168 15.24 15.66 25.36
CA LEU A 168 16.37 16.60 25.44
C LEU A 168 16.63 16.99 26.88
N LYS A 169 17.92 17.07 27.23
CA LYS A 169 18.38 17.60 28.53
C LYS A 169 18.71 19.07 28.37
N LEU A 170 18.28 19.89 29.33
CA LEU A 170 18.44 21.33 29.31
C LEU A 170 18.91 21.85 30.67
N ASP A 171 19.73 22.90 30.61
CA ASP A 171 20.08 23.67 31.79
C ASP A 171 18.83 24.29 32.43
N SER A 172 18.81 24.39 33.76
CA SER A 172 17.67 24.90 34.53
C SER A 172 17.25 26.34 34.14
N SER A 173 18.15 27.12 33.54
CA SER A 173 17.86 28.48 33.04
C SER A 173 16.95 28.48 31.80
N LEU A 174 17.18 27.55 30.87
CA LEU A 174 16.41 27.41 29.64
C LEU A 174 15.08 26.70 29.90
N PHE A 175 15.09 25.72 30.81
CA PHE A 175 13.93 24.91 31.20
C PHE A 175 12.74 25.76 31.68
N ASN A 176 12.98 26.74 32.54
CA ASN A 176 11.91 27.56 33.13
C ASN A 176 11.23 28.54 32.15
N SER A 177 11.77 28.69 30.93
CA SER A 177 11.27 29.64 29.94
C SER A 177 10.94 28.98 28.61
N LEU A 178 10.60 27.68 28.61
CA LEU A 178 10.35 26.90 27.39
C LEU A 178 9.10 27.32 26.62
N GLU A 179 8.04 27.75 27.31
CA GLU A 179 6.76 28.12 26.70
C GLU A 179 6.93 29.19 25.60
N ASN A 180 6.36 28.94 24.42
CA ASN A 180 6.38 29.81 23.24
C ASN A 180 7.77 30.15 22.67
N LYS A 181 8.85 29.51 23.12
CA LYS A 181 10.17 29.65 22.49
C LYS A 181 10.24 28.92 21.16
N ASP A 182 11.10 29.42 20.28
CA ASP A 182 11.44 28.73 19.03
C ASP A 182 12.22 27.44 19.35
N ILE A 183 11.74 26.32 18.83
CA ILE A 183 12.35 25.00 19.05
C ILE A 183 13.78 24.95 18.53
N LYS A 184 14.12 25.71 17.48
CA LYS A 184 15.48 25.74 16.92
C LYS A 184 16.51 26.36 17.86
N LEU A 185 16.08 27.11 18.88
CA LEU A 185 16.97 27.64 19.92
C LEU A 185 17.29 26.60 21.00
N VAL A 186 16.55 25.50 21.03
CA VAL A 186 16.62 24.44 22.04
C VAL A 186 17.12 23.14 21.43
N ASP A 187 16.78 22.89 20.17
CA ASP A 187 17.15 21.72 19.37
C ASP A 187 17.65 22.17 17.99
N ASP A 188 18.96 22.33 17.86
CA ASP A 188 19.60 22.69 16.58
C ASP A 188 19.31 21.65 15.48
N ASN A 189 19.05 20.40 15.88
CA ASN A 189 18.71 19.29 14.99
C ASN A 189 17.18 19.05 14.94
N TYR A 190 16.39 20.10 15.05
CA TYR A 190 14.94 20.03 14.91
C TYR A 190 14.56 19.64 13.47
N GLU A 191 13.80 18.55 13.35
CA GLU A 191 13.11 18.17 12.12
C GLU A 191 11.60 18.34 12.31
N ILE A 192 10.89 18.72 11.24
CA ILE A 192 9.44 18.99 11.24
C ILE A 192 8.64 17.79 11.76
N GLU A 193 9.15 16.58 11.57
CA GLU A 193 8.54 15.32 12.02
C GLU A 193 8.55 15.13 13.55
N ASN A 194 9.37 15.90 14.28
CA ASN A 194 9.42 15.84 15.74
C ASN A 194 8.34 16.75 16.34
N PHE A 195 7.15 16.20 16.54
CA PHE A 195 6.00 16.96 17.04
C PHE A 195 5.90 16.99 18.57
N SER A 196 6.49 16.02 19.28
CA SER A 196 6.40 15.95 20.75
C SER A 196 7.77 15.83 21.39
N TYR A 197 7.96 16.57 22.49
CA TYR A 197 9.21 16.65 23.23
C TYR A 197 9.01 16.34 24.71
N SER A 198 10.03 15.73 25.31
CA SER A 198 10.25 15.70 26.75
C SER A 198 11.53 16.46 27.07
N PHE A 199 11.41 17.58 27.75
CA PHE A 199 12.53 18.36 28.25
C PHE A 199 12.83 17.93 29.68
N GLU A 200 14.07 17.54 29.97
CA GLU A 200 14.54 17.15 31.29
C GLU A 200 15.54 18.19 31.79
N SER A 201 15.26 18.79 32.94
CA SER A 201 16.19 19.69 33.63
C SER A 201 17.24 18.88 34.39
N ASP A 202 18.43 19.44 34.60
CA ASP A 202 19.46 18.81 35.44
C ASP A 202 18.99 18.51 36.88
N ASP A 203 18.02 19.27 37.38
CA ASP A 203 17.37 19.08 38.68
C ASP A 203 16.38 17.89 38.72
N GLY A 204 16.22 17.17 37.61
CA GLY A 204 15.33 16.00 37.47
C GLY A 204 13.86 16.31 37.15
N ASN A 205 13.52 17.59 36.95
CA ASN A 205 12.19 18.00 36.51
C ASN A 205 11.99 17.70 35.02
N ILE A 206 10.81 17.22 34.65
CA ILE A 206 10.46 16.89 33.26
C ILE A 206 9.23 17.67 32.81
N GLU A 207 9.36 18.41 31.72
CA GLU A 207 8.30 19.14 31.04
C GLU A 207 8.01 18.48 29.70
N TYR A 208 6.73 18.33 29.36
CA TYR A 208 6.29 17.71 28.10
C TYR A 208 5.64 18.77 27.22
N ALA A 209 5.93 18.76 25.92
CA ALA A 209 5.43 19.78 25.01
C ALA A 209 5.15 19.24 23.62
N THR A 210 4.31 19.96 22.88
CA THR A 210 4.10 19.79 21.44
C THR A 210 4.68 20.97 20.68
N ILE A 211 5.19 20.74 19.47
CA ILE A 211 5.71 21.81 18.62
C ILE A 211 4.64 22.27 17.64
N VAL A 212 4.33 23.57 17.69
CA VAL A 212 3.30 24.21 16.87
C VAL A 212 3.92 25.40 16.15
N ASN A 213 3.98 25.36 14.81
CA ASN A 213 4.59 26.42 13.99
C ASN A 213 6.03 26.79 14.44
N GLY A 214 6.82 25.77 14.80
CA GLY A 214 8.19 25.95 15.30
C GLY A 214 8.29 26.48 16.73
N LYS A 215 7.19 26.63 17.46
CA LYS A 215 7.18 27.05 18.87
C LYS A 215 6.84 25.90 19.81
N ILE A 216 7.43 25.93 20.99
CA ILE A 216 7.18 24.99 22.06
C ILE A 216 5.88 25.36 22.78
N ASP A 217 4.91 24.44 22.82
CA ASP A 217 3.65 24.57 23.54
C ASP A 217 3.56 23.48 24.63
N ILE A 218 3.72 23.89 25.89
CA ILE A 218 3.80 22.98 27.04
C ILE A 218 2.46 22.33 27.32
N LEU A 219 2.48 21.03 27.61
CA LEU A 219 1.33 20.22 28.00
C LEU A 219 0.75 20.68 29.34
N LYS A 220 -0.49 21.20 29.33
CA LYS A 220 -1.17 21.65 30.55
C LYS A 220 -2.43 20.83 30.79
N GLU A 221 -2.79 20.61 32.06
CA GLU A 221 -4.05 19.91 32.37
C GLU A 221 -5.29 20.67 31.91
N SER A 222 -5.18 22.00 31.73
CA SER A 222 -6.23 22.84 31.16
C SER A 222 -6.63 22.43 29.75
N ASP A 223 -5.72 21.82 29.00
CA ASP A 223 -5.90 21.47 27.58
C ASP A 223 -6.97 20.39 27.40
N PHE A 224 -7.25 19.62 28.46
CA PHE A 224 -8.20 18.50 28.45
C PHE A 224 -9.53 18.82 29.16
N LYS A 225 -9.77 20.07 29.56
CA LYS A 225 -10.98 20.44 30.31
C LYS A 225 -12.27 20.19 29.54
N THR A 226 -12.24 20.27 28.22
CA THR A 226 -13.38 20.07 27.32
C THR A 226 -13.69 18.59 27.07
N LEU A 227 -12.80 17.67 27.45
CA LEU A 227 -12.97 16.25 27.21
C LEU A 227 -13.75 15.56 28.34
N ASN A 228 -14.82 14.84 27.97
CA ASN A 228 -15.54 13.98 28.91
C ASN A 228 -14.70 12.76 29.34
N ILE A 229 -13.83 12.26 28.47
CA ILE A 229 -12.91 11.16 28.74
C ILE A 229 -11.48 11.71 28.69
N LYS A 230 -10.80 11.70 29.84
CA LYS A 230 -9.45 12.24 29.95
C LYS A 230 -8.40 11.22 29.46
N PRO A 231 -7.37 11.67 28.72
CA PRO A 231 -6.25 10.82 28.33
C PRO A 231 -5.46 10.35 29.57
N VAL A 232 -5.11 9.06 29.60
CA VAL A 232 -4.50 8.42 30.77
C VAL A 232 -2.98 8.42 30.65
N ASN A 233 -2.45 7.91 29.53
CA ASN A 233 -1.00 7.83 29.31
C ASN A 233 -0.44 9.09 28.62
N LEU A 234 0.86 9.32 28.75
CA LEU A 234 1.54 10.51 28.19
C LEU A 234 1.32 10.66 26.68
N LYS A 235 1.41 9.56 25.92
CA LYS A 235 1.23 9.60 24.47
C LYS A 235 -0.17 10.03 24.07
N GLN A 236 -1.19 9.54 24.79
CA GLN A 236 -2.57 9.99 24.64
C GLN A 236 -2.71 11.48 24.97
N LYS A 237 -2.06 11.97 26.04
CA LYS A 237 -2.11 13.40 26.40
C LYS A 237 -1.54 14.27 25.29
N LEU A 238 -0.34 13.95 24.80
CA LEU A 238 0.32 14.68 23.72
C LEU A 238 -0.49 14.64 22.42
N PHE A 239 -1.00 13.47 22.05
CA PHE A 239 -1.83 13.29 20.86
C PHE A 239 -3.17 14.05 20.95
N CYS A 240 -3.86 13.95 22.10
CA CYS A 240 -5.09 14.69 22.32
C CYS A 240 -4.88 16.20 22.29
N LYS A 241 -3.77 16.71 22.86
CA LYS A 241 -3.42 18.14 22.79
C LYS A 241 -3.23 18.59 21.34
N ALA A 242 -2.55 17.78 20.52
CA ALA A 242 -2.39 18.08 19.10
C ALA A 242 -3.74 18.10 18.35
N ILE A 243 -4.59 17.09 18.56
CA ILE A 243 -5.92 17.00 17.89
C ILE A 243 -6.85 18.14 18.28
N LEU A 244 -6.87 18.51 19.55
CA LEU A 244 -7.77 19.56 20.05
C LEU A 244 -7.32 20.97 19.66
N SER A 245 -6.07 21.11 19.20
CA SER A 245 -5.54 22.39 18.79
C SER A 245 -5.93 22.69 17.34
N ASN A 246 -6.55 23.85 17.12
CA ASN A 246 -6.85 24.37 15.77
C ASN A 246 -5.59 24.73 14.96
N MET A 247 -4.40 24.56 15.56
CA MET A 247 -3.12 24.90 14.94
C MET A 247 -2.49 23.73 14.16
N PHE A 248 -3.07 22.54 14.27
CA PHE A 248 -2.69 21.38 13.46
C PHE A 248 -3.75 21.19 12.37
N ASP A 249 -3.32 21.19 11.11
CA ASP A 249 -4.20 20.89 9.98
C ASP A 249 -4.25 19.37 9.79
N PHE A 250 -5.41 18.78 10.09
CA PHE A 250 -5.64 17.33 9.97
C PHE A 250 -6.47 16.96 8.72
N LEU A 251 -6.67 17.92 7.80
CA LEU A 251 -7.45 17.77 6.56
C LEU A 251 -6.57 17.58 5.33
#